data_AF-A0AA35XK71-F1
#
_entry.id   AF-A0AA35XK71-F1
#
_cell.length_a   1.000
_cell.length_b   1.000
_cell.length_c   1.000
_cell.angle_alpha   90.00
_cell.angle_beta   90.00
_cell.angle_gamma   90.00
#
_symmetry.space_group_name_H-M   'P 1'
#
loop_
_entity.id
_entity.type
_entity.pdbx_description
1 polymer ?
#
loop_
_entity_poly.entity_id
_entity_poly.type
_entity_poly.pdbx_seq_one_letter_code
_entity_poly.pdbx_strand_id
1 'polypeptide(L)'
;MGKSWDTFCPLGPVIVTADEVEDAQNLDIKLWVNGEVRQDHNTSDMGRTVEETVEFITWITTMKAGDVIATGTNHIGLGPIQHGDVITEEIGDFGLLTVTSQTRGSGRGLACPE
;
A
#
# COMPACT_ATOMS: atom_id res chain seq x y z
N MET A 1 11.74 -6.42 -13.87
CA MET A 1 11.45 -5.16 -13.16
C MET A 1 9.99 -4.83 -13.38
N GLY A 2 9.20 -4.84 -12.31
CA GLY A 2 7.73 -4.72 -12.36
C GLY A 2 7.10 -3.95 -11.19
N LYS A 3 7.84 -3.79 -10.08
CA LYS A 3 7.35 -3.21 -8.82
C LYS A 3 8.37 -2.24 -8.18
N SER A 4 9.35 -1.79 -8.96
CA SER A 4 10.53 -1.08 -8.44
C SER A 4 10.88 0.13 -9.30
N TRP A 5 9.90 0.66 -10.04
CA TRP A 5 10.05 1.97 -10.68
C TRP A 5 9.88 3.06 -9.62
N ASP A 6 10.46 4.23 -9.89
CA ASP A 6 10.26 5.39 -9.04
C ASP A 6 8.75 5.64 -8.84
N THR A 7 8.38 6.00 -7.61
CA THR A 7 6.99 6.28 -7.16
C THR A 7 6.01 5.10 -7.15
N PHE A 8 6.43 3.85 -7.38
CA PHE A 8 5.55 2.66 -7.38
C PHE A 8 5.22 2.09 -5.98
N CYS A 9 5.70 2.73 -4.91
CA CYS A 9 5.42 2.35 -3.54
C CYS A 9 5.09 3.61 -2.72
N PRO A 10 3.91 4.25 -2.94
CA PRO A 10 3.47 5.31 -2.08
C PRO A 10 3.21 4.74 -0.67
N LEU A 11 3.69 5.44 0.36
CA LEU A 11 3.54 5.08 1.77
C LEU A 11 3.07 6.31 2.54
N GLY A 12 2.11 6.14 3.44
CA GLY A 12 1.51 7.21 4.22
C GLY A 12 0.00 7.01 4.41
N PRO A 13 -0.75 8.04 4.87
CA PRO A 13 -0.26 9.39 5.21
C PRO A 13 0.50 9.45 6.54
N VAL A 14 0.40 8.40 7.36
CA VAL A 14 0.94 8.35 8.72
C VAL A 14 1.63 7.01 8.99
N ILE A 15 2.36 6.94 10.09
CA ILE A 15 2.76 5.68 10.72
C ILE A 15 1.98 5.62 12.04
N VAL A 16 1.13 4.61 12.17
CA VAL A 16 0.37 4.30 13.39
C VAL A 16 1.21 3.37 14.26
N THR A 17 1.20 3.56 15.58
CA THR A 17 1.97 2.70 16.49
C THR A 17 1.20 1.44 16.85
N ALA A 18 1.91 0.38 17.25
CA ALA A 18 1.30 -0.91 17.54
C ALA A 18 0.30 -0.87 18.71
N ASP A 19 0.44 0.08 19.64
CA ASP A 19 -0.49 0.29 20.76
C ASP A 19 -1.77 1.03 20.38
N GLU A 20 -1.80 1.68 19.21
CA GLU A 20 -3.00 2.34 18.65
C GLU A 20 -3.87 1.37 17.84
N VAL A 21 -3.39 0.14 17.59
CA VAL A 21 -4.08 -0.89 16.80
C VAL A 21 -4.42 -2.08 17.71
N GLU A 22 -5.71 -2.31 17.98
CA GLU A 22 -6.16 -3.42 18.84
C GLU A 22 -5.86 -4.80 18.22
N ASP A 23 -6.15 -4.97 16.93
CA ASP A 23 -5.93 -6.21 16.18
C ASP A 23 -5.52 -5.89 14.73
N ALA A 24 -4.27 -6.17 14.38
CA ALA A 24 -3.75 -5.96 13.02
C ALA A 24 -4.37 -6.91 11.98
N GLN A 25 -4.95 -8.03 12.43
CA GLN A 25 -5.62 -9.03 11.61
C GLN A 25 -7.13 -8.75 11.44
N ASN A 26 -7.61 -7.60 11.92
CA ASN A 26 -9.01 -7.18 11.78
C ASN A 26 -9.14 -5.69 11.42
N LEU A 27 -8.62 -5.31 10.25
CA LEU A 27 -8.66 -3.94 9.72
C LEU A 27 -9.37 -3.92 8.36
N ASP A 28 -10.35 -3.04 8.22
CA ASP A 28 -11.01 -2.79 6.93
C ASP A 28 -10.07 -2.02 5.99
N ILE A 29 -10.02 -2.45 4.73
CA ILE A 29 -9.20 -1.84 3.67
C ILE A 29 -10.11 -1.50 2.50
N LYS A 30 -10.07 -0.24 2.08
CA LYS A 30 -10.80 0.23 0.90
C LYS A 30 -9.89 1.02 -0.03
N LEU A 31 -10.08 0.79 -1.32
CA LEU A 31 -9.37 1.53 -2.37
C LEU A 31 -10.36 1.95 -3.45
N TRP A 32 -10.25 3.23 -3.82
CA TRP A 32 -11.02 3.86 -4.89
C TRP A 32 -10.11 4.30 -6.03
N VAL A 33 -10.61 4.19 -7.26
CA VAL A 33 -10.01 4.81 -8.43
C VAL A 33 -11.05 5.75 -9.03
N ASN A 34 -10.74 7.05 -9.06
CA ASN A 34 -11.67 8.09 -9.50
C ASN A 34 -13.02 8.06 -8.74
N GLY A 35 -12.99 7.71 -7.45
CA GLY A 35 -14.18 7.59 -6.61
C GLY A 35 -14.96 6.27 -6.74
N GLU A 36 -14.60 5.40 -7.68
CA GLU A 36 -15.19 4.06 -7.81
C GLU A 36 -14.44 3.06 -6.93
N VAL A 37 -15.15 2.34 -6.06
CA VAL A 37 -14.56 1.27 -5.23
C VAL A 37 -13.99 0.19 -6.13
N ARG A 38 -12.70 -0.08 -6.00
CA ARG A 38 -12.00 -1.17 -6.67
C ARG A 38 -11.68 -2.30 -5.71
N GLN A 39 -11.24 -1.99 -4.48
CA GLN A 39 -10.99 -2.99 -3.45
C GLN A 39 -11.77 -2.63 -2.18
N ASP A 40 -12.35 -3.64 -1.54
CA ASP A 40 -13.11 -3.53 -0.29
C ASP A 40 -13.02 -4.90 0.39
N HIS A 41 -12.18 -5.00 1.42
CA HIS A 41 -11.86 -6.26 2.11
C HIS A 41 -11.33 -5.99 3.51
N ASN A 42 -11.17 -7.05 4.32
CA ASN A 42 -10.60 -6.94 5.67
C ASN A 42 -9.28 -7.72 5.74
N THR A 43 -8.35 -7.30 6.62
CA THR A 43 -7.09 -8.05 6.84
C THR A 43 -7.34 -9.48 7.33
N SER A 44 -8.50 -9.79 7.92
CA SER A 44 -8.91 -11.15 8.28
C SER A 44 -8.92 -12.13 7.10
N ASP A 45 -9.04 -11.63 5.87
CA ASP A 45 -9.04 -12.42 4.64
C ASP A 45 -7.62 -12.68 4.09
N MET A 46 -6.57 -12.20 4.75
CA MET A 46 -5.19 -12.44 4.33
C MET A 46 -4.84 -13.93 4.40
N GLY A 47 -4.19 -14.45 3.34
CA GLY A 47 -3.80 -15.86 3.27
C GLY A 47 -2.71 -16.28 4.27
N ARG A 48 -2.00 -15.31 4.86
CA ARG A 48 -1.12 -15.46 6.03
C ARG A 48 -1.36 -14.28 6.94
N THR A 49 -1.38 -14.52 8.23
CA THR A 49 -1.52 -13.47 9.24
C THR A 49 -0.31 -12.53 9.24
N VAL A 50 -0.48 -11.37 9.87
CA VAL A 50 0.62 -10.42 10.09
C VAL A 50 1.75 -11.09 10.88
N GLU A 51 1.42 -11.84 11.93
CA GLU A 51 2.38 -12.55 12.78
C GLU A 51 3.16 -13.62 12.01
N GLU A 52 2.47 -14.46 11.22
CA GLU A 52 3.13 -15.48 10.39
C GLU A 52 4.05 -14.85 9.33
N THR A 53 3.68 -13.69 8.81
CA THR A 53 4.50 -12.95 7.85
C THR A 53 5.80 -12.44 8.51
N VAL A 54 5.70 -11.87 9.71
CA VAL A 54 6.86 -11.41 10.48
C VAL A 54 7.75 -12.58 10.91
N GLU A 55 7.17 -13.67 11.41
CA GLU A 55 7.90 -14.90 11.77
C GLU A 55 8.73 -15.41 10.58
N PHE A 56 8.08 -15.56 9.43
CA PHE A 56 8.74 -16.08 8.23
C PHE A 56 9.90 -15.19 7.75
N ILE A 57 9.70 -13.87 7.72
CA ILE A 57 10.73 -12.94 7.25
C ILE A 57 11.91 -12.91 8.22
N THR A 58 11.66 -12.87 9.53
CA THR A 58 12.71 -12.83 10.56
C THR A 58 13.50 -14.13 10.66
N TRP A 59 12.92 -15.27 10.25
CA TRP A 59 13.65 -16.53 10.09
C TRP A 59 14.67 -16.50 8.94
N ILE A 60 14.41 -15.71 7.89
CA ILE A 60 15.26 -15.65 6.68
C ILE A 60 16.30 -14.54 6.78
N THR A 61 15.93 -13.38 7.33
CA THR A 61 16.79 -12.20 7.37
C THR A 61 16.64 -11.45 8.68
N THR A 62 17.73 -10.83 9.14
CA THR A 62 17.68 -9.91 10.28
C THR A 62 16.98 -8.62 9.87
N MET A 63 15.90 -8.30 10.58
CA MET A 63 15.15 -7.04 10.42
C MET A 63 15.81 -5.90 11.19
N LYS A 64 15.72 -4.69 10.66
CA LYS A 64 16.22 -3.45 11.28
C LYS A 64 15.07 -2.46 11.43
N ALA A 65 15.24 -1.53 12.37
CA ALA A 65 14.33 -0.39 12.49
C ALA A 65 14.29 0.39 11.17
N GLY A 66 13.09 0.64 10.66
CA GLY A 66 12.86 1.30 9.37
C GLY A 66 12.64 0.33 8.20
N ASP A 67 12.81 -0.98 8.38
CA ASP A 67 12.41 -1.95 7.36
C ASP A 67 10.88 -2.00 7.22
N VAL A 68 10.40 -2.13 5.99
CA VAL A 68 8.96 -2.14 5.65
C VAL A 68 8.57 -3.48 5.03
N ILE A 69 7.51 -4.09 5.56
CA ILE A 69 6.91 -5.31 5.02
C ILE A 69 5.58 -4.95 4.36
N ALA A 70 5.49 -5.10 3.04
CA ALA A 70 4.21 -5.06 2.33
C ALA A 70 3.55 -6.44 2.42
N THR A 71 2.44 -6.55 3.17
CA THR A 71 1.83 -7.83 3.58
C THR A 71 1.03 -8.53 2.48
N GLY A 72 0.85 -7.89 1.33
CA GLY A 72 0.16 -8.46 0.17
C GLY A 72 -0.93 -7.52 -0.35
N THR A 73 -1.77 -8.04 -1.23
CA THR A 73 -2.97 -7.36 -1.72
C THR A 73 -4.04 -8.40 -2.00
N ASN A 74 -5.31 -8.06 -1.77
CA ASN A 74 -6.40 -8.89 -2.24
C ASN A 74 -6.45 -8.87 -3.78
N HIS A 75 -6.55 -10.04 -4.41
CA HIS A 75 -6.54 -10.13 -5.87
C HIS A 75 -7.84 -9.63 -6.52
N ILE A 76 -8.93 -9.56 -5.77
CA ILE A 76 -10.21 -9.04 -6.24
C ILE A 76 -10.07 -7.52 -6.42
N GLY A 77 -10.51 -7.01 -7.58
CA GLY A 77 -10.49 -5.57 -7.85
C GLY A 77 -9.20 -5.04 -8.49
N LEU A 78 -8.18 -5.89 -8.66
CA LEU A 78 -6.96 -5.50 -9.37
C LEU A 78 -7.26 -5.15 -10.83
N GLY A 79 -6.71 -4.02 -11.27
CA GLY A 79 -6.89 -3.52 -12.61
C GLY A 79 -5.83 -2.49 -12.98
N PRO A 80 -5.73 -2.14 -14.27
CA PRO A 80 -4.74 -1.20 -14.73
C PRO A 80 -5.13 0.23 -14.33
N ILE A 81 -4.17 0.99 -13.81
CA ILE A 81 -4.27 2.43 -13.56
C ILE A 81 -3.80 3.20 -14.78
N GLN A 82 -4.56 4.22 -15.19
CA GLN A 82 -4.29 5.06 -16.35
C GLN A 82 -3.68 6.41 -15.96
N HIS A 83 -3.16 7.14 -16.95
CA HIS A 83 -2.72 8.53 -16.76
C HIS A 83 -3.88 9.39 -16.24
N GLY A 84 -3.64 10.15 -15.17
CA GLY A 84 -4.60 11.07 -14.58
C GLY A 84 -5.56 10.44 -13.58
N ASP A 85 -5.54 9.11 -13.41
CA ASP A 85 -6.35 8.45 -12.39
C ASP A 85 -5.95 8.89 -10.98
N VAL A 86 -6.94 9.16 -10.15
CA VAL A 86 -6.77 9.46 -8.73
C VAL A 86 -7.06 8.20 -7.93
N ILE A 87 -6.05 7.70 -7.24
CA ILE A 87 -6.14 6.53 -6.39
C ILE A 87 -6.21 7.01 -4.95
N THR A 88 -7.21 6.54 -4.22
CA THR A 88 -7.33 6.79 -2.77
C THR A 88 -7.42 5.46 -2.06
N GLU A 89 -6.67 5.29 -0.98
CA GLU A 89 -6.67 4.10 -0.14
C GLU A 89 -6.88 4.50 1.32
N GLU A 90 -7.62 3.64 2.04
CA GLU A 90 -7.90 3.75 3.46
C GLU A 90 -7.70 2.40 4.13
N ILE A 91 -7.12 2.42 5.32
CA ILE A 91 -7.00 1.25 6.20
C ILE A 91 -7.51 1.68 7.58
N GLY A 92 -8.51 0.99 8.10
CA GLY A 92 -9.19 1.36 9.35
C GLY A 92 -9.68 2.80 9.31
N ASP A 93 -9.40 3.57 10.35
CA ASP A 93 -9.67 5.01 10.44
C ASP A 93 -8.37 5.86 10.51
N PHE A 94 -7.27 5.33 9.99
CA PHE A 94 -5.93 5.92 10.08
C PHE A 94 -5.67 7.07 9.08
N GLY A 95 -6.68 7.45 8.32
CA GLY A 95 -6.63 8.51 7.31
C GLY A 95 -6.46 7.98 5.90
N LEU A 96 -6.59 8.90 4.94
CA LEU A 96 -6.60 8.60 3.51
C LEU A 96 -5.24 8.89 2.86
N LEU A 97 -4.75 7.93 2.10
CA LEU A 97 -3.64 8.15 1.17
C LEU A 97 -4.21 8.38 -0.23
N THR A 98 -4.07 9.59 -0.77
CA THR A 98 -4.49 9.92 -2.13
C THR A 98 -3.28 10.24 -3.00
N VAL A 99 -3.18 9.59 -4.16
CA VAL A 99 -2.14 9.82 -5.17
C VAL A 99 -2.73 9.96 -6.55
N THR A 100 -2.10 10.77 -7.40
CA THR A 100 -2.50 10.93 -8.81
C THR A 100 -1.49 10.25 -9.72
N SER A 101 -1.98 9.34 -10.55
CA SER A 101 -1.18 8.66 -11.57
C SER A 101 -0.76 9.63 -12.67
N GLN A 102 0.54 9.65 -12.98
CA GLN A 102 1.09 10.46 -14.05
C GLN A 102 2.00 9.62 -14.93
N THR A 103 1.92 9.84 -16.24
CA THR A 103 2.90 9.27 -17.15
C THR A 103 4.15 10.14 -17.10
N ARG A 104 5.31 9.50 -17.10
CA ARG A 104 6.57 10.22 -17.22
C ARG A 104 6.57 10.94 -18.58
N GLY A 105 6.54 12.27 -18.55
CA GLY A 105 6.64 13.08 -19.77
C GLY A 105 7.90 12.70 -20.55
N SER A 106 7.82 12.70 -21.88
CA SER A 106 8.89 12.24 -22.79
C SER A 106 10.16 13.11 -22.80
N GLY A 107 10.34 14.00 -21.81
CA GLY A 107 11.53 14.78 -21.62
C GLY A 107 12.64 13.92 -21.02
N ARG A 108 13.68 13.61 -21.79
CA ARG A 108 14.97 13.23 -21.22
C ARG A 108 15.50 14.41 -20.40
N GLY A 109 15.25 14.40 -19.09
CA GLY A 109 15.75 15.40 -18.16
C GLY A 109 15.19 15.16 -16.76
N LEU A 110 16.08 15.09 -15.78
CA LEU A 110 15.73 15.08 -14.34
C LEU A 110 14.86 16.29 -14.00
N ALA A 111 13.74 16.07 -13.30
CA ALA A 111 13.21 16.97 -12.29
C ALA A 111 12.10 16.27 -11.49
N CYS A 112 12.34 16.10 -10.19
CA CYS A 112 11.28 16.12 -9.20
C CYS A 112 10.69 17.54 -9.18
N PRO A 113 9.38 17.74 -9.36
CA PRO A 113 8.73 19.00 -9.03
C PRO A 113 8.20 18.97 -7.59
N GLU A 114 8.05 20.18 -7.04
CA GLU A 114 7.95 20.60 -5.63
C GLU A 114 6.94 19.87 -4.74
#